data_AF-A0A8H9IVY5-F1
#
_entry.id   AF-A0A8H9IVY5-F1
#
_cell.length_a   1.000
_cell.length_b   1.000
_cell.length_c   1.000
_cell.angle_alpha   90.00
_cell.angle_beta   90.00
_cell.angle_gamma   90.00
#
_symmetry.space_group_name_H-M   'P 1'
#
loop_
_entity.id
_entity.type
_entity.pdbx_description
1 polymer ?
#
loop_
_entity_poly.entity_id
_entity_poly.type
_entity_poly.pdbx_seq_one_letter_code
_entity_poly.pdbx_strand_id
1 'polypeptide(L)'
;MNPNSDWPDATAVHAVLAPVDALLAERRSLYRLAVEMFTGAPCALADERLDDPLFRFRVGEALAGRGEFVPEELPGDAVIRLSAGTFALPLASGAPEHLARMLAVVHAQSGISGPPPRALTEADGERFRQARAVVEAGLAKVYDVVPGLAADLVPHTGLLVVLDRNTSRGLVSASSRLFPGLILVDEPACAYDVAEALVHEGAHQKFFDLAITHDFLAEDLSRDRIFHPSWSGASWPVEQVIAAFHAYACLAQFGEEVRRRGETALLGENSLLLDARDRETEIGHWLLGAEDALEYDARWFLRTFLREEVDRPQILPGNAPEGRYVLDPLVRLARTATTGRVLLARPGTPPQLHWLDREAAEVVQWLENEPVSADALRPAQAAALAHLVESALVHRVPMPD
;
A
#
# COMPACT_ATOMS: atom_id res chain seq x y z
N MET A 1 -12.94 5.68 18.32
CA MET A 1 -12.77 6.93 19.08
C MET A 1 -12.19 6.61 20.45
N ASN A 2 -10.90 6.83 20.58
CA ASN A 2 -10.11 6.59 21.79
C ASN A 2 -10.13 7.88 22.66
N PRO A 3 -10.86 7.95 23.78
CA PRO A 3 -11.05 9.22 24.51
C PRO A 3 -9.82 9.69 25.32
N ASN A 4 -8.70 8.94 25.33
CA ASN A 4 -7.57 9.17 26.24
C ASN A 4 -6.17 9.23 25.59
N SER A 5 -6.04 9.13 24.26
CA SER A 5 -4.76 9.40 23.59
C SER A 5 -4.84 10.79 22.95
N ASP A 6 -3.88 11.65 23.27
CA ASP A 6 -3.74 12.97 22.64
C ASP A 6 -3.19 12.86 21.20
N TRP A 7 -2.96 11.65 20.70
CA TRP A 7 -2.51 11.36 19.34
C TRP A 7 -3.68 11.03 18.41
N PRO A 8 -3.58 11.38 17.11
CA PRO A 8 -4.59 11.03 16.13
C PRO A 8 -4.83 9.53 16.05
N ASP A 9 -6.09 9.14 15.93
CA ASP A 9 -6.48 7.75 15.65
C ASP A 9 -6.11 7.43 14.19
N ALA A 10 -5.17 6.50 13.98
CA ALA A 10 -4.68 6.13 12.66
C ALA A 10 -5.82 5.74 11.71
N THR A 11 -6.85 5.06 12.23
CA THR A 11 -8.03 4.68 11.44
C THR A 11 -8.81 5.88 10.92
N ALA A 12 -8.88 6.95 11.70
CA ALA A 12 -9.53 8.19 11.29
C ALA A 12 -8.70 8.94 10.25
N VAL A 13 -7.37 8.98 10.42
CA VAL A 13 -6.45 9.58 9.43
C VAL A 13 -6.55 8.85 8.10
N HIS A 14 -6.53 7.52 8.11
CA HIS A 14 -6.70 6.71 6.91
C HIS A 14 -8.03 6.95 6.20
N ALA A 15 -9.13 7.00 6.96
CA ALA A 15 -10.47 7.18 6.40
C ALA A 15 -10.66 8.53 5.70
N VAL A 16 -9.85 9.56 6.00
CA VAL A 16 -9.87 10.84 5.28
C VAL A 16 -9.24 10.71 3.89
N LEU A 17 -8.17 9.92 3.74
CA LEU A 17 -7.59 9.63 2.43
C LEU A 17 -8.52 8.70 1.65
N ALA A 18 -8.74 7.50 2.18
CA ALA A 18 -9.65 6.53 1.62
C ALA A 18 -10.06 5.52 2.70
N PRO A 19 -11.37 5.35 2.98
CA PRO A 19 -11.86 4.20 3.74
C PRO A 19 -11.39 2.88 3.10
N VAL A 20 -11.29 1.81 3.89
CA VAL A 20 -10.78 0.50 3.43
C VAL A 20 -11.43 0.04 2.12
N ASP A 21 -12.76 -0.01 2.06
CA ASP A 21 -13.46 -0.52 0.88
C ASP A 21 -13.22 0.35 -0.36
N ALA A 22 -13.08 1.66 -0.17
CA ALA A 22 -12.74 2.61 -1.22
C ALA A 22 -11.32 2.35 -1.75
N LEU A 23 -10.35 2.22 -0.85
CA LEU A 23 -8.95 1.98 -1.21
C LEU A 23 -8.75 0.64 -1.91
N LEU A 24 -9.40 -0.43 -1.42
CA LEU A 24 -9.38 -1.74 -2.06
C LEU A 24 -10.02 -1.69 -3.46
N ALA A 25 -11.14 -0.98 -3.63
CA ALA A 25 -11.79 -0.83 -4.92
C ALA A 25 -10.92 -0.06 -5.92
N GLU A 26 -10.26 1.00 -5.48
CA GLU A 26 -9.32 1.79 -6.30
C GLU A 26 -8.14 0.95 -6.74
N ARG A 27 -7.47 0.27 -5.80
CA ARG A 27 -6.39 -0.69 -6.10
C ARG A 27 -6.81 -1.73 -7.14
N ARG A 28 -7.98 -2.37 -6.94
CA ARG A 28 -8.48 -3.39 -7.87
C ARG A 28 -8.76 -2.79 -9.25
N SER A 29 -9.30 -1.58 -9.33
CA SER A 29 -9.49 -0.87 -10.60
C SER A 29 -8.17 -0.59 -11.31
N LEU A 30 -7.11 -0.23 -10.57
CA LEU A 30 -5.76 -0.08 -11.13
C LEU A 30 -5.28 -1.38 -11.76
N TYR A 31 -5.33 -2.49 -11.03
CA TYR A 31 -4.87 -3.77 -11.56
C TYR A 31 -5.74 -4.26 -12.72
N ARG A 32 -7.07 -4.08 -12.68
CA ARG A 32 -7.94 -4.42 -13.81
C ARG A 32 -7.54 -3.64 -15.06
N LEU A 33 -7.44 -2.32 -14.97
CA LEU A 33 -7.08 -1.50 -16.12
C LEU A 33 -5.69 -1.84 -16.65
N ALA A 34 -4.70 -2.08 -15.78
CA ALA A 34 -3.37 -2.53 -16.20
C ALA A 34 -3.43 -3.83 -17.02
N VAL A 35 -4.21 -4.83 -16.58
CA VAL A 35 -4.40 -6.08 -17.32
C VAL A 35 -5.07 -5.84 -18.67
N GLU A 36 -6.07 -4.96 -18.74
CA GLU A 36 -6.71 -4.59 -20.00
C GLU A 36 -5.73 -3.95 -20.97
N MET A 37 -4.82 -3.11 -20.46
CA MET A 37 -3.78 -2.48 -21.28
C MET A 37 -2.75 -3.50 -21.79
N PHE A 38 -2.37 -4.50 -20.99
CA PHE A 38 -1.44 -5.53 -21.41
C PHE A 38 -2.06 -6.54 -22.39
N THR A 39 -3.34 -6.88 -22.21
CA THR A 39 -4.00 -7.95 -22.98
C THR A 39 -4.83 -7.45 -24.15
N GLY A 40 -5.19 -6.17 -24.16
CA GLY A 40 -6.10 -5.58 -25.14
C GLY A 40 -7.57 -6.03 -25.00
N ALA A 41 -7.91 -6.77 -23.94
CA ALA A 41 -9.24 -7.32 -23.69
C ALA A 41 -9.76 -6.90 -22.31
N PRO A 42 -11.09 -6.78 -22.12
CA PRO A 42 -11.68 -6.48 -20.81
C PRO A 42 -11.24 -7.47 -19.71
N CYS A 43 -10.96 -6.98 -18.52
CA CYS A 43 -10.49 -7.83 -17.43
C CYS A 43 -11.66 -8.56 -16.78
N ALA A 44 -11.67 -9.90 -16.90
CA ALA A 44 -12.67 -10.78 -16.30
C ALA A 44 -12.20 -11.45 -14.99
N LEU A 45 -11.10 -10.96 -14.39
CA LEU A 45 -10.54 -11.52 -13.17
C LEU A 45 -11.40 -11.17 -11.95
N ALA A 46 -11.57 -12.15 -11.06
CA ALA A 46 -12.23 -11.96 -9.77
C ALA A 46 -11.38 -11.11 -8.82
N ASP A 47 -12.03 -10.48 -7.84
CA ASP A 47 -11.38 -9.59 -6.87
C ASP A 47 -10.31 -10.31 -6.06
N GLU A 48 -10.55 -11.56 -5.66
CA GLU A 48 -9.59 -12.39 -4.93
C GLU A 48 -8.28 -12.57 -5.72
N ARG A 49 -8.37 -12.58 -7.05
CA ARG A 49 -7.21 -12.70 -7.92
C ARG A 49 -6.42 -11.39 -8.00
N LEU A 50 -7.10 -10.25 -7.98
CA LEU A 50 -6.46 -8.94 -7.98
C LEU A 50 -5.80 -8.63 -6.63
N ASP A 51 -6.22 -9.33 -5.58
CA ASP A 51 -5.70 -9.21 -4.22
C ASP A 51 -4.53 -10.17 -3.95
N ASP A 52 -4.31 -11.15 -4.83
CA ASP A 52 -3.24 -12.14 -4.73
C ASP A 52 -1.84 -11.48 -4.86
N PRO A 53 -0.94 -11.63 -3.86
CA PRO A 53 0.34 -10.93 -3.88
C PRO A 53 1.26 -11.31 -5.05
N LEU A 54 1.19 -12.54 -5.54
CA LEU A 54 1.99 -12.99 -6.69
C LEU A 54 1.44 -12.43 -7.99
N PHE A 55 0.11 -12.31 -8.11
CA PHE A 55 -0.52 -11.67 -9.25
C PHE A 55 -0.13 -10.19 -9.30
N ARG A 56 -0.23 -9.51 -8.16
CA ARG A 56 0.13 -8.10 -8.00
C ARG A 56 1.60 -7.85 -8.32
N PHE A 57 2.50 -8.74 -7.88
CA PHE A 57 3.92 -8.70 -8.27
C PHE A 57 4.11 -8.74 -9.78
N ARG A 58 3.46 -9.69 -10.48
CA ARG A 58 3.60 -9.83 -11.94
C ARG A 58 3.11 -8.59 -12.70
N VAL A 59 1.97 -8.04 -12.28
CA VAL A 59 1.46 -6.78 -12.87
C VAL A 59 2.44 -5.64 -12.57
N GLY A 60 2.96 -5.55 -11.35
CA GLY A 60 3.95 -4.55 -10.95
C GLY A 60 5.27 -4.61 -11.75
N GLU A 61 5.83 -5.81 -11.96
CA GLU A 61 7.03 -6.00 -12.78
C GLU A 61 6.80 -5.57 -14.23
N ALA A 62 5.64 -5.92 -14.80
CA ALA A 62 5.28 -5.52 -16.15
C ALA A 62 5.07 -4.00 -16.27
N LEU A 63 4.40 -3.38 -15.30
CA LEU A 63 4.23 -1.92 -15.24
C LEU A 63 5.55 -1.18 -15.04
N ALA A 64 6.52 -1.80 -14.39
CA ALA A 64 7.86 -1.26 -14.26
C ALA A 64 8.77 -1.53 -15.47
N GLY A 65 8.26 -2.19 -16.52
CA GLY A 65 9.04 -2.55 -17.71
C GLY A 65 10.14 -3.59 -17.47
N ARG A 66 10.06 -4.34 -16.35
CA ARG A 66 11.07 -5.36 -15.97
C ARG A 66 10.73 -6.77 -16.47
N GLY A 67 9.55 -6.96 -17.05
CA GLY A 67 9.14 -8.23 -17.63
C GLY A 67 7.87 -8.09 -18.49
N GLU A 68 7.55 -9.14 -19.24
CA GLU A 68 6.28 -9.21 -19.97
C GLU A 68 5.16 -9.69 -19.04
N PHE A 69 3.96 -9.12 -19.20
CA PHE A 69 2.79 -9.62 -18.51
C PHE A 69 2.22 -10.83 -19.26
N VAL A 70 2.37 -12.02 -18.67
CA VAL A 70 1.73 -13.24 -19.17
C VAL A 70 0.55 -13.59 -18.25
N PRO A 71 -0.70 -13.54 -18.75
CA PRO A 71 -1.88 -13.95 -18.00
C PRO A 71 -1.90 -15.48 -17.87
N GLU A 72 -1.13 -16.01 -16.93
CA GLU A 72 -1.22 -17.42 -16.53
C GLU A 72 -2.23 -17.58 -15.39
N GLU A 73 -2.86 -18.76 -15.32
CA GLU A 73 -3.48 -19.24 -14.08
C GLU A 73 -2.38 -19.31 -13.02
N LEU A 74 -2.48 -18.52 -11.93
CA LEU A 74 -1.64 -18.88 -10.77
C LEU A 74 -2.26 -20.15 -10.24
N PRO A 75 -1.43 -21.12 -9.84
CA PRO A 75 -1.92 -22.28 -9.13
C PRO A 75 -2.82 -21.84 -7.98
N GLY A 76 -3.87 -22.61 -7.70
CA GLY A 76 -4.59 -22.44 -6.45
C GLY A 76 -3.63 -22.73 -5.30
N ASP A 77 -3.31 -21.73 -4.51
CA ASP A 77 -2.42 -21.92 -3.37
C ASP A 77 -3.11 -22.82 -2.34
N ALA A 78 -2.34 -23.76 -1.79
CA ALA A 78 -2.75 -24.50 -0.61
C ALA A 78 -2.77 -23.49 0.56
N VAL A 79 -3.97 -23.00 0.87
CA VAL A 79 -4.21 -21.94 1.84
C VAL A 79 -5.33 -22.37 2.78
N ILE A 80 -5.14 -22.09 4.06
CA ILE A 80 -6.19 -22.19 5.08
C ILE A 80 -6.68 -20.78 5.38
N ARG A 81 -7.99 -20.55 5.34
CA ARG A 81 -8.58 -19.29 5.78
C ARG A 81 -8.77 -19.30 7.29
N LEU A 82 -8.07 -18.40 7.97
CA LEU A 82 -8.26 -18.13 9.39
C LEU A 82 -9.34 -17.06 9.56
N SER A 83 -10.06 -17.10 10.68
CA SER A 83 -11.12 -16.13 10.95
C SER A 83 -11.11 -15.66 12.40
N ALA A 84 -11.29 -14.36 12.61
CA ALA A 84 -11.58 -13.78 13.91
C ALA A 84 -12.63 -12.66 13.75
N GLY A 85 -13.81 -12.85 14.34
CA GLY A 85 -14.94 -11.94 14.13
C GLY A 85 -15.31 -11.83 12.65
N THR A 86 -15.21 -10.62 12.10
CA THR A 86 -15.47 -10.33 10.68
C THR A 86 -14.23 -10.46 9.79
N PHE A 87 -13.05 -10.72 10.35
CA PHE A 87 -11.80 -10.79 9.58
C PHE A 87 -11.58 -12.19 9.03
N ALA A 88 -11.08 -12.25 7.80
CA ALA A 88 -10.58 -13.46 7.19
C ALA A 88 -9.13 -13.21 6.73
N LEU A 89 -8.23 -14.12 7.09
CA LEU A 89 -6.81 -14.03 6.73
C LEU A 89 -6.37 -15.34 6.05
N PRO A 90 -5.95 -15.30 4.78
CA PRO A 90 -5.31 -16.42 4.11
C PRO A 90 -3.97 -16.77 4.75
N LEU A 91 -3.82 -18.00 5.26
CA LEU A 91 -2.55 -18.55 5.75
C LEU A 91 -2.05 -19.61 4.75
N ALA A 92 -0.81 -19.47 4.27
CA ALA A 92 -0.16 -20.49 3.46
C ALA A 92 -0.07 -21.82 4.23
N SER A 93 -0.58 -22.90 3.63
CA SER A 93 -0.58 -24.25 4.21
C SER A 93 0.25 -25.25 3.41
N GLY A 94 0.62 -24.92 2.17
CA GLY A 94 1.58 -25.67 1.35
C GLY A 94 2.78 -24.84 0.90
N ALA A 95 3.76 -25.51 0.29
CA ALA A 95 4.96 -24.90 -0.28
C ALA A 95 5.00 -25.10 -1.81
N PRO A 96 4.08 -24.49 -2.57
CA PRO A 96 4.15 -24.53 -4.02
C PRO A 96 5.43 -23.83 -4.51
N GLU A 97 5.92 -24.23 -5.68
CA GLU A 97 7.19 -23.75 -6.24
C GLU A 97 7.24 -22.22 -6.37
N HIS A 98 6.11 -21.59 -6.68
CA HIS A 98 6.04 -20.14 -6.82
C HIS A 98 6.25 -19.41 -5.49
N LEU A 99 5.76 -19.95 -4.36
CA LEU A 99 5.98 -19.36 -3.04
C LEU A 99 7.48 -19.42 -2.68
N ALA A 100 8.14 -20.54 -2.98
CA ALA A 100 9.58 -20.64 -2.80
C ALA A 100 10.35 -19.61 -3.65
N ARG A 101 9.92 -19.35 -4.89
CA ARG A 101 10.50 -18.28 -5.73
C ARG A 101 10.26 -16.89 -5.16
N MET A 102 9.07 -16.61 -4.63
CA MET A 102 8.78 -15.34 -3.95
C MET A 102 9.70 -15.14 -2.75
N LEU A 103 9.83 -16.15 -1.89
CA LEU A 103 10.73 -16.11 -0.73
C LEU A 103 12.19 -15.90 -1.14
N ALA A 104 12.62 -16.47 -2.28
CA ALA A 104 13.95 -16.24 -2.82
C ALA A 104 14.17 -14.78 -3.26
N VAL A 105 13.17 -14.14 -3.87
CA VAL A 105 13.23 -12.72 -4.24
C VAL A 105 13.28 -11.84 -2.98
N VAL A 106 12.39 -12.06 -2.01
CA VAL A 106 12.36 -11.30 -0.75
C VAL A 106 13.70 -11.45 0.00
N HIS A 107 14.24 -12.66 0.05
CA HIS A 107 15.55 -12.94 0.66
C HIS A 107 16.70 -12.23 -0.05
N ALA A 108 16.69 -12.18 -1.38
CA ALA A 108 17.72 -11.44 -2.13
C ALA A 108 17.68 -9.93 -1.82
N GLN A 109 16.49 -9.38 -1.54
CA GLN A 109 16.31 -7.97 -1.19
C GLN A 109 16.75 -7.65 0.25
N SER A 110 16.66 -8.61 1.17
CA SER A 110 17.03 -8.40 2.58
C SER A 110 18.55 -8.33 2.80
N GLY A 111 19.36 -8.76 1.83
CA GLY A 111 20.81 -8.83 1.95
C GLY A 111 21.31 -9.90 2.93
N ILE A 112 20.42 -10.75 3.45
CA ILE A 112 20.78 -11.83 4.38
C ILE A 112 21.56 -12.90 3.61
N SER A 113 22.71 -13.30 4.14
CA SER A 113 23.55 -14.33 3.51
C SER A 113 22.96 -15.75 3.64
N GLY A 114 23.15 -16.57 2.60
CA GLY A 114 22.80 -18.00 2.56
C GLY A 114 21.53 -18.33 1.76
N PRO A 115 21.00 -19.57 1.85
CA PRO A 115 19.75 -19.96 1.19
C PRO A 115 18.53 -19.18 1.72
N PRO A 116 17.50 -19.02 0.88
CA PRO A 116 16.25 -18.36 1.27
C PRO A 116 15.50 -19.15 2.34
N PRO A 117 14.65 -18.47 3.13
CA PRO A 117 13.84 -19.12 4.14
C PRO A 117 12.78 -20.03 3.50
N ARG A 118 12.36 -21.05 4.25
CA ARG A 118 11.29 -21.97 3.86
C ARG A 118 10.01 -21.62 4.62
N ALA A 119 8.86 -21.76 3.97
CA ALA A 119 7.56 -21.72 4.64
C ALA A 119 7.35 -22.96 5.52
N LEU A 120 6.76 -22.78 6.69
CA LEU A 120 6.22 -23.84 7.53
C LEU A 120 4.84 -24.23 7.00
N THR A 121 4.62 -25.52 6.76
CA THR A 121 3.46 -26.04 6.01
C THR A 121 2.83 -27.25 6.68
N GLU A 122 1.67 -27.72 6.19
CA GLU A 122 1.01 -28.94 6.69
C GLU A 122 1.92 -30.17 6.66
N ALA A 123 2.88 -30.23 5.73
CA ALA A 123 3.88 -31.30 5.66
C ALA A 123 4.80 -31.35 6.89
N ASP A 124 4.93 -30.25 7.64
CA ASP A 124 5.70 -30.15 8.88
C ASP A 124 4.92 -30.63 10.13
N GLY A 125 3.66 -31.07 9.96
CA GLY A 125 2.90 -31.80 10.97
C GLY A 125 2.55 -31.01 12.22
N GLU A 126 2.99 -31.47 13.39
CA GLU A 126 2.66 -30.86 14.68
C GLU A 126 3.17 -29.42 14.81
N ARG A 127 4.37 -29.11 14.28
CA ARG A 127 4.93 -27.75 14.32
C ARG A 127 4.01 -26.76 13.61
N PHE A 128 3.53 -27.11 12.42
CA PHE A 128 2.59 -26.28 11.68
C PHE A 128 1.25 -26.12 12.41
N ARG A 129 0.72 -27.19 13.02
CA ARG A 129 -0.52 -27.10 13.81
C ARG A 129 -0.35 -26.15 15.01
N GLN A 130 0.80 -26.19 15.69
CA GLN A 130 1.11 -25.28 16.79
C GLN A 130 1.24 -23.83 16.32
N ALA A 131 2.05 -23.59 15.29
CA ALA A 131 2.21 -22.25 14.73
C ALA A 131 0.88 -21.68 14.23
N ARG A 132 0.06 -22.48 13.54
CA ARG A 132 -1.29 -22.10 13.11
C ARG A 132 -2.16 -21.69 14.30
N ALA A 133 -2.16 -22.46 15.39
CA ALA A 133 -2.95 -22.12 16.58
C ALA A 133 -2.50 -20.78 17.21
N VAL A 134 -1.19 -20.50 17.20
CA VAL A 134 -0.64 -19.21 17.65
C VAL A 134 -1.06 -18.08 16.70
N VAL A 135 -1.07 -18.31 15.39
CA VAL A 135 -1.55 -17.33 14.40
C VAL A 135 -3.04 -17.04 14.56
N GLU A 136 -3.88 -18.08 14.74
CA GLU A 136 -5.31 -17.92 15.02
C GLU A 136 -5.52 -17.09 16.31
N ALA A 137 -4.75 -17.37 17.36
CA ALA A 137 -4.80 -16.61 18.60
C ALA A 137 -4.31 -15.16 18.43
N GLY A 138 -3.30 -14.92 17.60
CA GLY A 138 -2.81 -13.58 17.29
C GLY A 138 -3.79 -12.75 16.47
N LEU A 139 -4.43 -13.35 15.47
CA LEU A 139 -5.51 -12.71 14.71
C LEU A 139 -6.70 -12.37 15.62
N ALA A 140 -7.07 -13.27 16.54
CA ALA A 140 -8.08 -12.98 17.56
C ALA A 140 -7.63 -11.86 18.51
N LYS A 141 -6.35 -11.81 18.87
CA LYS A 141 -5.78 -10.79 19.75
C LYS A 141 -5.82 -9.41 19.12
N VAL A 142 -5.45 -9.24 17.85
CA VAL A 142 -5.52 -7.93 17.18
C VAL A 142 -6.98 -7.46 17.03
N TYR A 143 -7.92 -8.38 16.74
CA TYR A 143 -9.36 -8.09 16.71
C TYR A 143 -9.87 -7.62 18.07
N ASP A 144 -9.46 -8.28 19.15
CA ASP A 144 -9.90 -7.93 20.51
C ASP A 144 -9.30 -6.60 20.98
N VAL A 145 -8.00 -6.38 20.76
CA VAL A 145 -7.28 -5.24 21.34
C VAL A 145 -7.56 -3.95 20.58
N VAL A 146 -7.40 -3.94 19.25
CA VAL A 146 -7.58 -2.76 18.40
C VAL A 146 -8.51 -3.06 17.22
N PRO A 147 -9.80 -3.39 17.44
CA PRO A 147 -10.70 -3.85 16.39
C PRO A 147 -10.81 -2.88 15.21
N GLY A 148 -10.81 -1.56 15.47
CA GLY A 148 -10.86 -0.55 14.41
C GLY A 148 -9.60 -0.58 13.53
N LEU A 149 -8.41 -0.63 14.14
CA LEU A 149 -7.15 -0.68 13.40
C LEU A 149 -7.00 -2.02 12.68
N ALA A 150 -7.42 -3.11 13.30
CA ALA A 150 -7.42 -4.43 12.66
C ALA A 150 -8.34 -4.48 11.43
N ALA A 151 -9.55 -3.92 11.54
CA ALA A 151 -10.48 -3.79 10.41
C ALA A 151 -9.93 -2.91 9.29
N ASP A 152 -9.04 -1.98 9.66
CA ASP A 152 -8.42 -1.04 8.74
C ASP A 152 -7.17 -1.58 8.03
N LEU A 153 -6.41 -2.49 8.66
CA LEU A 153 -5.14 -3.02 8.15
C LEU A 153 -5.26 -4.43 7.54
N VAL A 154 -5.97 -5.36 8.20
CA VAL A 154 -6.04 -6.77 7.79
C VAL A 154 -6.55 -6.96 6.36
N PRO A 155 -7.57 -6.21 5.87
CA PRO A 155 -8.06 -6.36 4.50
C PRO A 155 -7.03 -6.08 3.40
N HIS A 156 -5.91 -5.43 3.72
CA HIS A 156 -4.81 -5.20 2.78
C HIS A 156 -3.86 -6.40 2.68
N THR A 157 -4.04 -7.43 3.50
CA THR A 157 -3.24 -8.66 3.50
C THR A 157 -3.91 -9.75 2.65
N GLY A 158 -3.25 -10.11 1.55
CA GLY A 158 -3.68 -11.20 0.67
C GLY A 158 -3.13 -12.58 1.08
N LEU A 159 -1.98 -12.64 1.75
CA LEU A 159 -1.37 -13.89 2.21
C LEU A 159 -0.46 -13.68 3.42
N LEU A 160 -0.66 -14.49 4.46
CA LEU A 160 0.27 -14.66 5.57
C LEU A 160 1.06 -15.97 5.39
N VAL A 161 2.37 -15.90 5.61
CA VAL A 161 3.26 -17.07 5.58
C VAL A 161 4.04 -17.14 6.88
N VAL A 162 3.97 -18.29 7.55
CA VAL A 162 4.85 -18.60 8.68
C VAL A 162 6.13 -19.21 8.14
N LEU A 163 7.29 -18.69 8.55
CA LEU A 163 8.59 -19.21 8.15
C LEU A 163 9.06 -20.29 9.12
N ASP A 164 9.83 -21.26 8.62
CA ASP A 164 10.53 -22.21 9.47
C ASP A 164 11.70 -21.50 10.15
N ARG A 165 11.64 -21.37 11.48
CA ARG A 165 12.67 -20.71 12.31
C ARG A 165 14.09 -21.21 12.10
N ASN A 166 14.25 -22.46 11.65
CA ASN A 166 15.57 -23.02 11.38
C ASN A 166 16.20 -22.44 10.10
N THR A 167 15.39 -21.78 9.28
CA THR A 167 15.77 -21.22 7.97
C THR A 167 15.51 -19.71 7.85
N SER A 168 14.72 -19.12 8.77
CA SER A 168 14.36 -17.69 8.78
C SER A 168 15.57 -16.77 9.02
N ARG A 169 16.62 -17.27 9.68
CA ARG A 169 17.90 -16.56 9.92
C ARG A 169 17.72 -15.20 10.62
N GLY A 170 16.74 -15.11 11.51
CA GLY A 170 16.46 -13.89 12.28
C GLY A 170 15.55 -12.90 11.57
N LEU A 171 14.93 -13.28 10.44
CA LEU A 171 13.81 -12.53 9.87
C LEU A 171 12.60 -12.70 10.80
N VAL A 172 12.29 -11.67 11.61
CA VAL A 172 11.18 -11.69 12.58
C VAL A 172 9.83 -11.54 11.87
N SER A 173 9.70 -10.47 11.09
CA SER A 173 8.60 -10.26 10.15
C SER A 173 9.10 -9.48 8.95
N ALA A 174 8.39 -9.59 7.84
CA ALA A 174 8.68 -8.79 6.65
C ALA A 174 7.47 -8.63 5.75
N SER A 175 7.48 -7.49 5.07
CA SER A 175 6.69 -7.18 3.89
C SER A 175 7.63 -6.77 2.75
N SER A 176 7.18 -6.92 1.51
CA SER A 176 7.92 -6.42 0.35
C SER A 176 6.98 -5.64 -0.54
N ARG A 177 7.40 -4.45 -0.97
CA ARG A 177 6.73 -3.66 -2.01
C ARG A 177 6.60 -4.44 -3.33
N LEU A 178 7.49 -5.42 -3.58
CA LEU A 178 7.36 -6.27 -4.77
C LEU A 178 6.20 -7.25 -4.65
N PHE A 179 5.85 -7.69 -3.44
CA PHE A 179 4.72 -8.59 -3.20
C PHE A 179 3.66 -7.92 -2.29
N PRO A 180 3.00 -6.83 -2.75
CA PRO A 180 1.97 -6.20 -1.94
C PRO A 180 0.85 -7.18 -1.58
N GLY A 181 0.46 -7.19 -0.32
CA GLY A 181 -0.45 -8.14 0.32
C GLY A 181 0.24 -9.33 0.99
N LEU A 182 1.55 -9.49 0.88
CA LEU A 182 2.29 -10.57 1.54
C LEU A 182 2.83 -10.14 2.91
N ILE A 183 2.50 -10.90 3.94
CA ILE A 183 3.12 -10.82 5.26
C ILE A 183 3.89 -12.11 5.54
N LEU A 184 5.16 -11.97 5.90
CA LEU A 184 6.01 -13.05 6.40
C LEU A 184 6.19 -12.87 7.90
N VAL A 185 6.05 -13.94 8.67
CA VAL A 185 6.34 -13.96 10.11
C VAL A 185 7.18 -15.18 10.42
N ASP A 186 8.21 -15.05 11.25
CA ASP A 186 8.92 -16.21 11.77
C ASP A 186 7.99 -17.14 12.56
N GLU A 187 8.41 -18.37 12.86
CA GLU A 187 7.63 -19.28 13.71
C GLU A 187 7.32 -18.60 15.06
N PRO A 188 6.06 -18.18 15.31
CA PRO A 188 5.75 -17.27 16.40
C PRO A 188 5.76 -18.01 17.74
N ALA A 189 6.27 -17.37 18.79
CA ALA A 189 6.30 -17.94 20.14
C ALA A 189 5.02 -17.64 20.91
N CYS A 190 4.39 -16.50 20.64
CA CYS A 190 3.15 -16.08 21.30
C CYS A 190 2.19 -15.35 20.36
N ALA A 191 0.94 -15.19 20.80
CA ALA A 191 -0.10 -14.50 20.04
C ALA A 191 0.25 -13.03 19.75
N TYR A 192 1.00 -12.38 20.65
CA TYR A 192 1.41 -10.99 20.47
C TYR A 192 2.45 -10.81 19.37
N ASP A 193 3.33 -11.79 19.13
CA ASP A 193 4.26 -11.73 17.99
C ASP A 193 3.49 -11.61 16.67
N VAL A 194 2.42 -12.39 16.53
CA VAL A 194 1.56 -12.37 15.35
C VAL A 194 0.72 -11.09 15.30
N ALA A 195 0.10 -10.68 16.42
CA ALA A 195 -0.72 -9.47 16.46
C ALA A 195 0.11 -8.22 16.12
N GLU A 196 1.33 -8.13 16.62
CA GLU A 196 2.28 -7.07 16.31
C GLU A 196 2.68 -7.10 14.83
N ALA A 197 3.02 -8.27 14.29
CA ALA A 197 3.34 -8.40 12.86
C ALA A 197 2.16 -8.02 11.95
N LEU A 198 0.92 -8.38 12.32
CA LEU A 198 -0.28 -8.00 11.56
C LEU A 198 -0.50 -6.48 11.57
N VAL A 199 -0.20 -5.79 12.67
CA VAL A 199 -0.28 -4.32 12.73
C VAL A 199 0.87 -3.69 11.96
N HIS A 200 2.10 -4.14 12.17
CA HIS A 200 3.29 -3.58 11.52
C HIS A 200 3.25 -3.81 10.01
N GLU A 201 3.25 -5.07 9.58
CA GLU A 201 3.32 -5.42 8.17
C GLU A 201 2.01 -5.10 7.45
N GLY A 202 0.87 -5.16 8.14
CA GLY A 202 -0.41 -4.70 7.61
C GLY A 202 -0.45 -3.19 7.36
N ALA A 203 0.20 -2.39 8.20
CA ALA A 203 0.39 -0.96 7.95
C ALA A 203 1.21 -0.74 6.67
N HIS A 204 2.32 -1.46 6.49
CA HIS A 204 3.07 -1.42 5.21
C HIS A 204 2.20 -1.79 4.01
N GLN A 205 1.36 -2.83 4.10
CA GLN A 205 0.47 -3.19 2.99
C GLN A 205 -0.53 -2.09 2.64
N LYS A 206 -1.13 -1.47 3.66
CA LYS A 206 -2.03 -0.33 3.46
C LYS A 206 -1.28 0.86 2.87
N PHE A 207 -0.07 1.13 3.35
CA PHE A 207 0.79 2.18 2.81
C PHE A 207 1.09 1.95 1.33
N PHE A 208 1.42 0.72 0.92
CA PHE A 208 1.64 0.40 -0.49
C PHE A 208 0.39 0.65 -1.34
N ASP A 209 -0.80 0.33 -0.82
CA ASP A 209 -2.06 0.62 -1.51
C ASP A 209 -2.32 2.13 -1.62
N LEU A 210 -2.05 2.90 -0.56
CA LEU A 210 -2.11 4.37 -0.58
C LEU A 210 -1.12 4.93 -1.60
N ALA A 211 0.14 4.50 -1.58
CA ALA A 211 1.20 5.02 -2.44
C ALA A 211 1.00 4.74 -3.94
N ILE A 212 0.11 3.82 -4.33
CA ILE A 212 -0.26 3.58 -5.75
C ILE A 212 -1.59 4.23 -6.14
N THR A 213 -2.33 4.80 -5.19
CA THR A 213 -3.63 5.43 -5.41
C THR A 213 -3.66 6.92 -5.08
N HIS A 214 -2.68 7.41 -4.33
CA HIS A 214 -2.62 8.76 -3.75
C HIS A 214 -1.22 9.36 -3.90
N ASP A 215 -1.11 10.67 -3.70
CA ASP A 215 0.09 11.44 -3.97
C ASP A 215 1.03 11.42 -2.76
N PHE A 216 1.89 10.41 -2.68
CA PHE A 216 2.79 10.20 -1.54
C PHE A 216 4.26 10.61 -1.78
N LEU A 217 4.85 10.27 -2.93
CA LEU A 217 6.29 10.41 -3.15
C LEU A 217 6.59 11.23 -4.41
N ALA A 218 7.45 12.23 -4.28
CA ALA A 218 7.91 13.03 -5.40
C ALA A 218 8.99 12.28 -6.19
N GLU A 219 8.87 12.25 -7.52
CA GLU A 219 9.67 11.38 -8.40
C GLU A 219 11.18 11.66 -8.35
N ASP A 220 11.57 12.93 -8.20
CA ASP A 220 12.96 13.38 -8.36
C ASP A 220 13.69 13.68 -7.04
N LEU A 221 13.01 14.18 -6.01
CA LEU A 221 13.66 14.68 -4.77
C LEU A 221 13.90 13.60 -3.70
N SER A 222 13.32 12.41 -3.87
CA SER A 222 13.31 11.34 -2.89
C SER A 222 14.53 10.39 -2.97
N ARG A 223 15.23 10.35 -4.12
CA ARG A 223 16.21 9.29 -4.43
C ARG A 223 17.55 9.39 -3.70
N ASP A 224 18.02 10.61 -3.43
CA ASP A 224 19.38 10.83 -2.89
C ASP A 224 19.42 11.04 -1.37
N ARG A 225 18.25 11.11 -0.71
CA ARG A 225 18.16 11.38 0.72
C ARG A 225 18.10 10.08 1.51
N ILE A 226 19.14 9.83 2.31
CA ILE A 226 19.30 8.63 3.14
C ILE A 226 19.24 9.01 4.61
N PHE A 227 18.50 8.22 5.38
CA PHE A 227 18.31 8.38 6.82
C PHE A 227 18.85 7.16 7.57
N HIS A 228 19.30 7.39 8.80
CA HIS A 228 19.92 6.37 9.65
C HIS A 228 19.22 6.34 10.99
N PRO A 229 18.44 5.29 11.30
CA PRO A 229 17.75 5.21 12.58
C PRO A 229 18.69 4.97 13.75
N SER A 230 18.41 5.63 14.88
CA SER A 230 19.27 5.57 16.07
C SER A 230 19.40 4.16 16.66
N TRP A 231 18.43 3.29 16.40
CA TRP A 231 18.34 1.92 16.92
C TRP A 231 18.84 0.84 15.95
N SER A 232 19.27 1.18 14.73
CA SER A 232 19.77 0.16 13.79
C SER A 232 20.86 0.69 12.86
N GLY A 233 21.71 -0.20 12.33
CA GLY A 233 22.70 0.14 11.31
C GLY A 233 22.14 0.31 9.89
N ALA A 234 20.81 0.34 9.73
CA ALA A 234 20.17 0.42 8.43
C ALA A 234 20.32 1.81 7.80
N SER A 235 20.08 1.87 6.49
CA SER A 235 20.05 3.10 5.70
C SER A 235 18.75 3.12 4.91
N TRP A 236 17.94 4.14 5.09
CA TRP A 236 16.58 4.20 4.53
C TRP A 236 16.45 5.40 3.58
N PRO A 237 16.05 5.19 2.31
CA PRO A 237 15.59 6.28 1.45
C PRO A 237 14.25 6.85 1.95
N VAL A 238 13.89 8.06 1.51
CA VAL A 238 12.65 8.76 1.93
C VAL A 238 11.41 7.86 1.90
N GLU A 239 11.24 7.06 0.85
CA GLU A 239 10.14 6.11 0.72
C GLU A 239 10.05 5.13 1.90
N GLN A 240 11.18 4.53 2.30
CA GLN A 240 11.19 3.58 3.42
C GLN A 240 10.95 4.30 4.75
N VAL A 241 11.40 5.55 4.86
CA VAL A 241 11.22 6.37 6.06
C VAL A 241 9.74 6.70 6.28
N ILE A 242 8.99 7.12 5.26
CA ILE A 242 7.54 7.37 5.40
C ILE A 242 6.74 6.09 5.64
N ALA A 243 7.11 4.97 5.01
CA ALA A 243 6.48 3.68 5.29
C ALA A 243 6.73 3.23 6.75
N ALA A 244 7.97 3.37 7.23
CA ALA A 244 8.33 3.06 8.60
C ALA A 244 7.61 3.98 9.60
N PHE A 245 7.53 5.28 9.32
CA PHE A 245 6.76 6.23 10.12
C PHE A 245 5.31 5.77 10.32
N HIS A 246 4.63 5.44 9.22
CA HIS A 246 3.25 4.95 9.25
C HIS A 246 3.10 3.67 10.07
N ALA A 247 3.98 2.70 9.86
CA ALA A 247 3.96 1.45 10.60
C ALA A 247 4.15 1.66 12.11
N TYR A 248 5.10 2.52 12.50
CA TYR A 248 5.32 2.85 13.91
C TYR A 248 4.17 3.67 14.52
N ALA A 249 3.50 4.54 13.76
CA ALA A 249 2.28 5.22 14.23
C ALA A 249 1.16 4.22 14.55
N CYS A 250 0.94 3.23 13.68
CA CYS A 250 -0.03 2.16 13.91
C CYS A 250 0.37 1.28 15.10
N LEU A 251 1.65 0.92 15.22
CA LEU A 251 2.16 0.15 16.35
C LEU A 251 2.08 0.93 17.67
N ALA A 252 2.29 2.24 17.66
CA ALA A 252 2.18 3.08 18.84
C ALA A 252 0.74 3.08 19.37
N GLN A 253 -0.26 3.24 18.48
CA GLN A 253 -1.67 3.11 18.84
C GLN A 253 -1.99 1.71 19.42
N PHE A 254 -1.45 0.64 18.83
CA PHE A 254 -1.63 -0.71 19.35
C PHE A 254 -0.95 -0.91 20.72
N GLY A 255 0.30 -0.46 20.88
CA GLY A 255 1.06 -0.56 22.12
C GLY A 255 0.46 0.24 23.27
N GLU A 256 -0.10 1.42 23.00
CA GLU A 256 -0.86 2.22 23.96
C GLU A 256 -2.07 1.46 24.51
N GLU A 257 -2.83 0.79 23.64
CA GLU A 257 -3.99 0.00 24.02
C GLU A 257 -3.60 -1.27 24.81
N VAL A 258 -2.52 -1.96 24.41
CA VAL A 258 -1.94 -3.08 25.19
C VAL A 258 -1.55 -2.63 26.59
N ARG A 259 -0.87 -1.48 26.70
CA ARG A 259 -0.47 -0.88 27.99
C ARG A 259 -1.69 -0.55 28.85
N ARG A 260 -2.72 0.05 28.25
CA ARG A 260 -3.98 0.40 28.92
C ARG A 260 -4.69 -0.82 29.49
N ARG A 261 -4.64 -1.96 28.79
CA ARG A 261 -5.18 -3.25 29.25
C ARG A 261 -4.32 -3.95 30.29
N GLY A 262 -3.10 -3.48 30.53
CA GLY A 262 -2.15 -4.13 31.45
C GLY A 262 -1.57 -5.43 30.90
N GLU A 263 -1.58 -5.61 29.58
CA GLU A 263 -1.15 -6.85 28.91
C GLU A 263 0.33 -6.84 28.49
N THR A 264 1.13 -5.85 28.93
CA THR A 264 2.56 -5.73 28.55
C THR A 264 3.41 -6.93 28.95
N ALA A 265 3.02 -7.66 30.00
CA ALA A 265 3.71 -8.87 30.45
C ALA A 265 3.49 -10.09 29.52
N LEU A 266 2.56 -9.98 28.56
CA LEU A 266 2.25 -11.02 27.57
C LEU A 266 3.02 -10.84 26.25
N LEU A 267 3.78 -9.75 26.13
CA LEU A 267 4.55 -9.44 24.94
C LEU A 267 5.75 -10.38 24.81
N GLY A 268 6.10 -10.71 23.56
CA GLY A 268 7.33 -11.43 23.25
C GLY A 268 8.57 -10.61 23.61
N GLU A 269 9.70 -11.29 23.81
CA GLU A 269 10.96 -10.67 24.25
C GLU A 269 11.47 -9.56 23.31
N ASN A 270 11.11 -9.64 22.02
CA ASN A 270 11.55 -8.71 20.98
C ASN A 270 10.45 -7.76 20.52
N SER A 271 9.37 -7.59 21.31
CA SER A 271 8.25 -6.73 20.93
C SER A 271 8.68 -5.28 20.71
N LEU A 272 8.24 -4.69 19.60
CA LEU A 272 8.49 -3.29 19.24
C LEU A 272 7.49 -2.32 19.88
N LEU A 273 6.41 -2.82 20.49
CA LEU A 273 5.30 -1.99 20.97
C LEU A 273 5.69 -0.98 22.05
N LEU A 274 6.73 -1.29 22.83
CA LEU A 274 7.20 -0.41 23.89
C LEU A 274 7.98 0.80 23.34
N ASP A 275 8.67 0.62 22.20
CA ASP A 275 9.48 1.66 21.56
C ASP A 275 8.73 2.39 20.44
N ALA A 276 7.56 1.89 20.02
CA ALA A 276 6.91 2.32 18.78
C ALA A 276 6.68 3.83 18.69
N ARG A 277 6.23 4.46 19.78
CA ARG A 277 5.98 5.91 19.82
C ARG A 277 7.26 6.74 19.71
N ASP A 278 8.34 6.28 20.36
CA ASP A 278 9.63 6.98 20.30
C ASP A 278 10.21 6.91 18.89
N ARG A 279 10.12 5.74 18.24
CA ARG A 279 10.56 5.52 16.86
C ARG A 279 9.74 6.32 15.85
N GLU A 280 8.41 6.32 15.97
CA GLU A 280 7.53 7.16 15.16
C GLU A 280 7.91 8.64 15.28
N THR A 281 8.12 9.13 16.50
CA THR A 281 8.46 10.53 16.76
C THR A 281 9.81 10.91 16.16
N GLU A 282 10.83 10.06 16.31
CA GLU A 282 12.15 10.26 15.70
C GLU A 282 12.05 10.35 14.18
N ILE A 283 11.35 9.41 13.55
CA ILE A 283 11.17 9.35 12.10
C ILE A 283 10.35 10.56 11.60
N GLY A 284 9.29 10.92 12.33
CA GLY A 284 8.43 12.05 11.98
C GLY A 284 9.21 13.35 11.90
N HIS A 285 10.12 13.61 12.84
CA HIS A 285 11.00 14.79 12.79
C HIS A 285 11.94 14.79 11.58
N TRP A 286 12.45 13.64 11.16
CA TRP A 286 13.24 13.57 9.92
C TRP A 286 12.41 13.95 8.69
N LEU A 287 11.18 13.45 8.61
CA LEU A 287 10.28 13.72 7.51
C LEU A 287 9.82 15.19 7.47
N LEU A 288 9.63 15.84 8.63
CA LEU A 288 9.40 17.28 8.69
C LEU A 288 10.59 18.08 8.15
N GLY A 289 11.82 17.58 8.34
CA GLY A 289 13.02 18.14 7.72
C GLY A 289 13.16 17.84 6.22
N ALA A 290 12.27 17.04 5.64
CA ALA A 290 12.34 16.57 4.26
C ALA A 290 10.99 16.62 3.53
N GLU A 291 10.08 17.51 3.93
CA GLU A 291 8.73 17.61 3.36
C GLU A 291 8.74 17.90 1.85
N ASP A 292 9.78 18.55 1.33
CA ASP A 292 9.95 18.82 -0.09
C ASP A 292 10.11 17.54 -0.94
N ALA A 293 10.48 16.41 -0.33
CA ALA A 293 10.52 15.10 -0.98
C ALA A 293 9.18 14.33 -0.91
N LEU A 294 8.19 14.87 -0.19
CA LEU A 294 6.86 14.29 -0.04
C LEU A 294 5.85 15.04 -0.91
N GLU A 295 4.87 14.32 -1.43
CA GLU A 295 3.75 14.89 -2.18
C GLU A 295 2.58 15.30 -1.26
N TYR A 296 1.50 15.82 -1.85
CA TYR A 296 0.37 16.44 -1.14
C TYR A 296 -0.21 15.56 -0.02
N ASP A 297 -0.59 14.31 -0.33
CA ASP A 297 -1.24 13.43 0.64
C ASP A 297 -0.25 12.99 1.74
N ALA A 298 1.01 12.74 1.40
CA ALA A 298 2.05 12.39 2.38
C ALA A 298 2.36 13.52 3.37
N ARG A 299 2.40 14.79 2.92
CA ARG A 299 2.60 15.93 3.83
C ARG A 299 1.43 16.10 4.79
N TRP A 300 0.20 16.05 4.26
CA TRP A 300 -1.01 16.11 5.10
C TRP A 300 -1.01 14.96 6.11
N PHE A 301 -0.70 13.75 5.66
CA PHE A 301 -0.64 12.56 6.48
C PHE A 301 0.38 12.70 7.62
N LEU A 302 1.62 13.07 7.28
CA LEU A 302 2.71 13.31 8.24
C LEU A 302 2.31 14.34 9.30
N ARG A 303 1.90 15.53 8.86
CA ARG A 303 1.57 16.63 9.77
C ARG A 303 0.37 16.30 10.64
N THR A 304 -0.63 15.60 10.09
CA THR A 304 -1.79 15.15 10.87
C THR A 304 -1.35 14.24 12.01
N PHE A 305 -0.56 13.19 11.74
CA PHE A 305 -0.03 12.30 12.79
C PHE A 305 0.81 13.02 13.83
N LEU A 306 1.62 14.00 13.41
CA LEU A 306 2.45 14.80 14.31
C LEU A 306 1.70 15.95 15.01
N ARG A 307 0.42 16.17 14.67
CA ARG A 307 -0.44 17.25 15.19
C ARG A 307 0.09 18.65 14.87
N GLU A 308 0.78 18.77 13.75
CA GLU A 308 1.19 20.06 13.21
C GLU A 308 0.01 20.72 12.49
N GLU A 309 -0.06 22.05 12.53
CA GLU A 309 -1.08 22.77 11.77
C GLU A 309 -0.91 22.50 10.27
N VAL A 310 -2.00 22.08 9.63
CA VAL A 310 -2.03 21.75 8.21
C VAL A 310 -2.78 22.83 7.46
N ASP A 311 -2.05 23.83 6.98
CA ASP A 311 -2.55 24.63 5.87
C ASP A 311 -2.59 23.75 4.63
N ARG A 312 -3.73 23.76 3.92
CA ARG A 312 -3.84 23.05 2.64
C ARG A 312 -2.83 23.65 1.66
N PRO A 313 -1.85 22.89 1.16
CA PRO A 313 -1.00 23.35 0.08
C PRO A 313 -1.85 23.67 -1.15
N GLN A 314 -1.62 24.81 -1.79
CA GLN A 314 -2.30 25.17 -3.03
C GLN A 314 -1.53 24.56 -4.21
N ILE A 315 -2.24 23.86 -5.10
CA ILE A 315 -1.68 23.46 -6.41
C ILE A 315 -1.25 24.74 -7.13
N LEU A 316 0.02 24.79 -7.55
CA LEU A 316 0.53 25.93 -8.28
C LEU A 316 -0.25 26.06 -9.60
N PRO A 317 -0.68 27.28 -9.97
CA PRO A 317 -1.44 27.47 -11.20
C PRO A 317 -0.58 27.10 -12.42
N GLY A 318 -0.98 26.04 -13.12
CA GLY A 318 -0.53 25.74 -14.48
C GLY A 318 -1.46 26.40 -15.51
N ASN A 319 -0.91 26.86 -16.63
CA ASN A 319 -1.71 27.38 -17.74
C ASN A 319 -1.55 26.45 -18.95
N ALA A 320 -2.64 25.81 -19.37
CA ALA A 320 -2.65 25.08 -20.63
C ALA A 320 -2.43 26.07 -21.79
N PRO A 321 -1.67 25.70 -22.84
CA PRO A 321 -1.57 26.53 -24.03
C PRO A 321 -2.95 26.89 -24.60
N GLU A 322 -3.08 28.07 -25.21
CA GLU A 322 -4.34 28.48 -25.84
C GLU A 322 -4.79 27.44 -26.88
N GLY A 323 -6.07 27.05 -26.87
CA GLY A 323 -6.61 26.06 -27.81
C GLY A 323 -7.85 25.34 -27.30
N ARG A 324 -8.34 24.40 -28.11
CA ARG A 324 -9.37 23.42 -27.73
C ARG A 324 -8.75 22.04 -27.66
N TYR A 325 -9.16 21.25 -26.68
CA TYR A 325 -8.59 19.95 -26.38
C TYR A 325 -9.67 18.88 -26.42
N VAL A 326 -9.29 17.65 -26.79
CA VAL A 326 -10.11 16.44 -26.67
C VAL A 326 -9.29 15.34 -26.01
N LEU A 327 -9.95 14.34 -25.40
CA LEU A 327 -9.27 13.17 -24.87
C LEU A 327 -8.55 12.42 -26.01
N ASP A 328 -7.33 11.95 -25.76
CA ASP A 328 -6.64 11.10 -26.74
C ASP A 328 -7.45 9.80 -26.97
N PRO A 329 -7.76 9.43 -28.24
CA PRO A 329 -8.59 8.25 -28.54
C PRO A 329 -7.97 6.92 -28.11
N LEU A 330 -6.67 6.90 -27.81
CA LEU A 330 -5.96 5.73 -27.32
C LEU A 330 -6.04 5.59 -25.80
N VAL A 331 -6.40 6.65 -25.07
CA VAL A 331 -6.57 6.59 -23.62
C VAL A 331 -7.75 5.69 -23.28
N ARG A 332 -7.56 4.86 -22.26
CA ARG A 332 -8.61 4.06 -21.62
C ARG A 332 -8.97 4.69 -20.28
N LEU A 333 -10.23 4.56 -19.90
CA LEU A 333 -10.78 5.19 -18.71
C LEU A 333 -11.49 4.13 -17.87
N ALA A 334 -11.21 4.12 -16.57
CA ALA A 334 -11.96 3.37 -15.58
C ALA A 334 -12.53 4.33 -14.52
N ARG A 335 -13.80 4.16 -14.16
CA ARG A 335 -14.45 4.87 -13.06
C ARG A 335 -14.74 3.91 -11.91
N THR A 336 -14.31 4.24 -10.71
CA THR A 336 -14.63 3.46 -9.52
C THR A 336 -16.09 3.74 -9.13
N ALA A 337 -16.96 2.74 -9.16
CA ALA A 337 -18.37 2.94 -8.83
C ALA A 337 -18.60 3.41 -7.38
N THR A 338 -17.69 3.02 -6.48
CA THR A 338 -17.76 3.33 -5.05
C THR A 338 -17.28 4.73 -4.70
N THR A 339 -16.19 5.20 -5.32
CA THR A 339 -15.57 6.49 -4.97
C THR A 339 -15.76 7.57 -6.02
N GLY A 340 -16.14 7.20 -7.24
CA GLY A 340 -16.26 8.12 -8.37
C GLY A 340 -14.93 8.62 -8.92
N ARG A 341 -13.80 8.18 -8.35
CA ARG A 341 -12.46 8.50 -8.86
C ARG A 341 -12.26 7.93 -10.25
N VAL A 342 -11.47 8.64 -11.03
CA VAL A 342 -11.19 8.31 -12.43
C VAL A 342 -9.73 7.90 -12.54
N LEU A 343 -9.51 6.77 -13.21
CA LEU A 343 -8.21 6.28 -13.59
C LEU A 343 -8.10 6.32 -15.11
N LEU A 344 -7.07 6.97 -15.63
CA LEU A 344 -6.73 6.94 -17.05
C LEU A 344 -5.55 6.01 -17.27
N ALA A 345 -5.55 5.32 -18.41
CA ALA A 345 -4.41 4.58 -18.89
C ALA A 345 -4.06 4.95 -20.33
N ARG A 346 -2.79 5.25 -20.56
CA ARG A 346 -2.23 5.54 -21.87
C ARG A 346 -1.44 4.33 -22.38
N PRO A 347 -1.65 3.88 -23.63
CA PRO A 347 -0.86 2.80 -24.19
C PRO A 347 0.62 3.13 -24.26
N GLY A 348 1.46 2.14 -24.02
CA GLY A 348 2.91 2.26 -24.01
C GLY A 348 3.58 0.92 -23.69
N THR A 349 4.91 0.93 -23.57
CA THR A 349 5.68 -0.24 -23.14
C THR A 349 6.70 0.21 -22.09
N PRO A 350 6.31 0.25 -20.79
CA PRO A 350 5.02 -0.13 -20.21
C PRO A 350 3.91 0.93 -20.41
N PRO A 351 2.61 0.56 -20.23
CA PRO A 351 1.53 1.55 -20.21
C PRO A 351 1.65 2.48 -19.00
N GLN A 352 1.15 3.70 -19.14
CA GLN A 352 1.15 4.70 -18.06
C GLN A 352 -0.26 4.80 -17.46
N LEU A 353 -0.37 4.85 -16.14
CA LEU A 353 -1.64 4.95 -15.42
C LEU A 353 -1.65 6.21 -14.55
N HIS A 354 -2.76 6.93 -14.55
CA HIS A 354 -2.91 8.22 -13.88
C HIS A 354 -4.23 8.28 -13.13
N TRP A 355 -4.15 8.32 -11.80
CA TRP A 355 -5.31 8.71 -11.00
C TRP A 355 -5.58 10.20 -11.16
N LEU A 356 -6.85 10.56 -11.31
CA LEU A 356 -7.26 11.94 -11.42
C LEU A 356 -7.81 12.44 -10.09
N ASP A 357 -7.44 13.67 -9.76
CA ASP A 357 -8.14 14.45 -8.76
C ASP A 357 -9.55 14.84 -9.24
N ARG A 358 -10.30 15.53 -8.40
CA ARG A 358 -11.67 15.92 -8.70
C ARG A 358 -11.74 16.86 -9.91
N GLU A 359 -10.89 17.87 -9.94
CA GLU A 359 -10.86 18.89 -10.98
C GLU A 359 -10.54 18.28 -12.35
N ALA A 360 -9.53 17.41 -12.42
CA ALA A 360 -9.17 16.69 -13.64
C ALA A 360 -10.26 15.70 -14.07
N ALA A 361 -10.90 14.99 -13.13
CA ALA A 361 -12.01 14.10 -13.44
C ALA A 361 -13.23 14.84 -14.03
N GLU A 362 -13.55 16.03 -13.52
CA GLU A 362 -14.60 16.91 -14.07
C GLU A 362 -14.24 17.38 -15.49
N VAL A 363 -12.99 17.78 -15.73
CA VAL A 363 -12.51 18.16 -17.08
C VAL A 363 -12.61 16.99 -18.06
N VAL A 364 -12.18 15.79 -17.66
CA VAL A 364 -12.28 14.59 -18.50
C VAL A 364 -13.73 14.23 -18.83
N GLN A 365 -14.66 14.39 -17.89
CA GLN A 365 -16.09 14.20 -18.14
C GLN A 365 -16.61 15.15 -19.24
N TRP A 366 -16.13 16.40 -19.29
CA TRP A 366 -16.49 17.32 -20.37
C TRP A 366 -15.87 16.91 -21.70
N LEU A 367 -14.59 16.52 -21.68
CA LEU A 367 -13.84 16.09 -22.86
C LEU A 367 -14.39 14.81 -23.53
N GLU A 368 -15.10 13.95 -22.79
CA GLU A 368 -15.81 12.78 -23.35
C GLU A 368 -16.97 13.18 -24.28
N ASN A 369 -17.49 14.41 -24.15
CA ASN A 369 -18.65 14.89 -24.89
C ASN A 369 -18.29 15.90 -25.98
N GLU A 370 -17.40 16.85 -25.69
CA GLU A 370 -17.03 17.91 -26.63
C GLU A 370 -15.63 18.49 -26.39
N PRO A 371 -15.02 19.16 -27.40
CA PRO A 371 -13.73 19.81 -27.22
C PRO A 371 -13.81 21.03 -26.30
N VAL A 372 -12.93 21.09 -25.29
CA VAL A 372 -12.91 22.09 -24.22
C VAL A 372 -11.72 23.05 -24.36
N SER A 373 -11.90 24.33 -24.04
CA SER A 373 -10.82 25.33 -23.97
C SER A 373 -10.55 25.77 -22.53
N ALA A 374 -9.31 26.13 -22.20
CA ALA A 374 -8.93 26.59 -20.86
C ALA A 374 -9.75 27.81 -20.40
N ASP A 375 -10.10 28.73 -21.30
CA ASP A 375 -10.88 29.94 -20.98
C ASP A 375 -12.34 29.65 -20.59
N ALA A 376 -12.84 28.45 -20.90
CA ALA A 376 -14.16 27.98 -20.50
C ALA A 376 -14.16 27.33 -19.09
N LEU A 377 -12.99 27.19 -18.46
CA LEU A 377 -12.80 26.47 -17.20
C LEU A 377 -12.58 27.42 -16.03
N ARG A 378 -12.93 26.94 -14.82
CA ARG A 378 -12.50 27.61 -13.59
C ARG A 378 -10.97 27.51 -13.46
N PRO A 379 -10.29 28.42 -12.73
CA PRO A 379 -8.83 28.40 -12.61
C PRO A 379 -8.23 27.03 -12.22
N ALA A 380 -8.82 26.33 -11.24
CA ALA A 380 -8.35 25.02 -10.83
C ALA A 380 -8.53 23.93 -11.92
N GLN A 381 -9.63 24.00 -12.67
CA GLN A 381 -9.88 23.10 -13.80
C GLN A 381 -8.96 23.41 -15.00
N ALA A 382 -8.62 24.68 -15.22
CA ALA A 382 -7.65 25.08 -16.24
C ALA A 382 -6.23 24.57 -15.90
N ALA A 383 -5.84 24.61 -14.62
CA ALA A 383 -4.59 24.02 -14.15
C ALA A 383 -4.60 22.48 -14.32
N ALA A 384 -5.71 21.82 -13.97
CA ALA A 384 -5.87 20.38 -14.21
C ALA A 384 -5.76 20.04 -15.71
N LEU A 385 -6.39 20.83 -16.59
CA LEU A 385 -6.25 20.67 -18.04
C LEU A 385 -4.78 20.81 -18.49
N ALA A 386 -4.02 21.74 -17.90
CA ALA A 386 -2.59 21.90 -18.22
C ALA A 386 -1.81 20.61 -17.92
N HIS A 387 -2.03 19.98 -16.77
CA HIS A 387 -1.37 18.73 -16.42
C HIS A 387 -1.82 17.54 -17.29
N LEU A 388 -3.09 17.50 -17.69
CA LEU A 388 -3.57 16.51 -18.67
C LEU A 388 -2.88 16.66 -20.03
N VAL A 389 -2.58 17.89 -20.45
CA VAL A 389 -1.81 18.20 -21.67
C VAL A 389 -0.35 17.77 -21.53
N GLU A 390 0.31 18.13 -20.42
CA GLU A 390 1.69 17.74 -20.12
C GLU A 390 1.87 16.22 -20.08
N SER A 391 0.89 15.51 -19.54
CA SER A 391 0.84 14.04 -19.49
C SER A 391 0.47 13.40 -20.84
N ALA A 392 0.16 14.21 -21.86
CA ALA A 392 -0.31 13.78 -23.17
C ALA A 392 -1.52 12.82 -23.10
N LEU A 393 -2.43 13.10 -22.15
CA LEU A 393 -3.72 12.40 -22.01
C LEU A 393 -4.80 13.05 -22.87
N VAL A 394 -4.57 14.29 -23.29
CA VAL A 394 -5.42 15.06 -24.19
C VAL A 394 -4.58 15.63 -25.32
N HIS A 395 -5.19 15.92 -26.47
CA HIS A 395 -4.52 16.60 -27.58
C HIS A 395 -5.32 17.79 -28.08
N ARG A 396 -4.59 18.78 -28.62
CA ARG A 396 -5.17 20.00 -29.16
C ARG A 396 -5.80 19.72 -30.52
N VAL A 397 -7.03 20.21 -30.72
CA VAL A 397 -7.72 20.18 -32.02
C VAL A 397 -7.66 21.54 -32.72
N PRO A 398 -7.68 21.58 -34.07
CA PRO A 398 -7.75 22.83 -34.81
C PRO A 398 -9.00 23.64 -34.43
N MET A 399 -8.87 24.97 -34.42
CA MET A 399 -10.04 25.85 -34.29
C MET A 399 -10.87 25.74 -35.58
N PRO A 400 -12.20 25.63 -35.50
CA PRO A 400 -13.03 25.76 -36.69
C PRO A 400 -12.82 27.15 -37.30
N ASP A 401 -12.54 27.18 -38.60
CA ASP A 401 -12.35 28.40 -39.40
C ASP A 401 -13.59 29.32 -39.40
#